data_AF-A0A356UG02-F1
#
_entry.id   AF-A0A356UG02-F1
#
_cell.length_a   1.000
_cell.length_b   1.000
_cell.length_c   1.000
_cell.angle_alpha   90.00
_cell.angle_beta   90.00
_cell.angle_gamma   90.00
#
_symmetry.space_group_name_H-M   'P 1'
#
loop_
_entity.id
_entity.type
_entity.pdbx_description
1 polymer ?
#
loop_
_entity_poly.entity_id
_entity_poly.type
_entity_poly.pdbx_seq_one_letter_code
_entity_poly.pdbx_strand_id
1 'polypeptide(L)'
;FDQDTLELITPSDYLTRFPCNQVARPCASSWGNKGYHETWLNQTNDWIYRHLHFAAAQMVELANSHPEAYGLQRRALDQAGRELVLAQSSDWAFMMSTRTTVNYALSRTKSHLSNVLKLTAQIKENHIDEGWLSSLESKNNIFPRLNYSWYQSHYRPDFS
;
A
#
# COMPACT_ATOMS: atom_id res chain seq x y z
N PHE A 1 5.85 -6.40 -48.93
CA PHE A 1 4.80 -5.83 -48.08
C PHE A 1 5.50 -4.84 -47.15
N ASP A 2 5.78 -3.64 -47.65
CA ASP A 2 6.29 -2.55 -46.80
C ASP A 2 5.07 -1.87 -46.19
N GLN A 3 4.93 -1.95 -44.86
CA GLN A 3 3.94 -1.18 -44.12
C GLN A 3 4.59 0.11 -43.60
N ASP A 4 4.77 1.09 -44.47
CA ASP A 4 5.20 2.45 -44.11
C ASP A 4 4.06 3.34 -43.56
N THR A 5 2.89 2.75 -43.27
CA THR A 5 1.67 3.47 -42.85
C THR A 5 1.44 3.48 -41.34
N LEU A 6 2.22 2.73 -40.55
CA LEU A 6 2.05 2.62 -39.10
C LEU A 6 3.36 2.89 -38.37
N GLU A 7 3.33 3.77 -37.38
CA GLU A 7 4.47 4.10 -36.50
C GLU A 7 4.17 3.66 -35.06
N LEU A 8 5.11 2.95 -34.43
CA LEU A 8 5.03 2.61 -33.01
C LEU A 8 5.73 3.69 -32.19
N ILE A 9 5.00 4.33 -31.28
CA ILE A 9 5.51 5.42 -30.44
C ILE A 9 5.15 5.19 -28.97
N THR A 10 5.83 5.91 -28.07
CA THR A 10 5.46 5.90 -26.65
C THR A 10 4.29 6.86 -26.36
N PRO A 11 3.55 6.68 -25.25
CA PRO A 11 2.52 7.63 -24.84
C PRO A 11 3.07 9.06 -24.65
N SER A 12 4.31 9.20 -24.16
CA SER A 12 4.97 10.50 -23.99
C SER A 12 5.25 11.20 -25.31
N ASP A 13 5.70 10.44 -26.32
CA ASP A 13 5.92 10.99 -27.67
C ASP A 13 4.61 11.44 -28.30
N TYR A 14 3.54 10.64 -28.15
CA TYR A 14 2.22 11.01 -28.62
C TYR A 14 1.75 12.33 -28.02
N LEU A 15 1.82 12.48 -26.69
CA LEU A 15 1.39 13.71 -26.00
C LEU A 15 2.24 14.93 -26.40
N THR A 16 3.53 14.73 -26.70
CA THR A 16 4.42 15.80 -27.19
C THR A 16 4.05 16.23 -28.61
N ARG A 17 3.72 15.27 -29.50
CA ARG A 17 3.33 15.54 -30.90
C ARG A 17 1.91 16.12 -31.01
N PHE A 18 1.01 15.74 -30.09
CA PHE A 18 -0.40 16.12 -30.10
C PHE A 18 -0.80 16.80 -28.77
N PRO A 19 -0.43 18.08 -28.58
CA PRO A 19 -0.64 18.76 -27.29
C PRO A 19 -2.11 19.15 -27.03
N CYS A 20 -2.93 19.28 -28.09
CA CYS A 20 -4.36 19.60 -27.95
C CYS A 20 -5.16 18.32 -27.68
N ASN A 21 -5.54 18.11 -26.42
CA ASN A 21 -6.26 16.93 -25.96
C ASN A 21 -7.68 17.29 -25.52
N GLN A 22 -8.64 16.40 -25.76
CA GLN A 22 -10.01 16.58 -25.29
C GLN A 22 -10.05 16.55 -23.75
N VAL A 23 -10.65 17.58 -23.14
CA VAL A 23 -10.92 17.58 -21.70
C VAL A 23 -12.13 16.69 -21.44
N ALA A 24 -11.97 15.72 -20.55
CA ALA A 24 -13.03 14.82 -20.11
C ALA A 24 -12.98 14.63 -18.59
N ARG A 25 -14.11 14.25 -17.99
CA ARG A 25 -14.19 13.87 -16.58
C ARG A 25 -14.46 12.36 -16.50
N PRO A 26 -13.44 11.54 -16.18
CA PRO A 26 -13.64 10.10 -16.03
C PRO A 26 -14.65 9.79 -14.92
N CYS A 27 -15.44 8.73 -15.14
CA CYS A 27 -16.25 8.13 -14.09
C CYS A 27 -15.41 7.16 -13.24
N ALA A 28 -15.86 6.84 -12.04
CA ALA A 28 -15.23 5.79 -11.23
C ALA A 28 -15.37 4.45 -11.95
N SER A 29 -14.23 3.88 -12.34
CA SER A 29 -14.15 2.61 -13.06
C SER A 29 -12.83 1.91 -12.79
N SER A 30 -12.77 0.62 -13.11
CA SER A 30 -11.55 -0.16 -13.20
C SER A 30 -11.51 -0.91 -14.54
N TRP A 31 -10.36 -1.49 -14.87
CA TRP A 31 -10.24 -2.50 -15.93
C TRP A 31 -10.57 -3.94 -15.46
N GLY A 32 -11.11 -4.08 -14.24
CA GLY A 32 -11.47 -5.35 -13.61
C GLY A 32 -12.88 -5.83 -13.99
N ASN A 33 -13.40 -6.77 -13.20
CA ASN A 33 -14.71 -7.37 -13.48
C ASN A 33 -15.81 -6.30 -13.55
N LYS A 34 -16.57 -6.31 -14.65
CA LYS A 34 -17.66 -5.36 -14.96
C LYS A 34 -17.27 -3.87 -14.93
N GLY A 35 -15.99 -3.55 -14.92
CA GLY A 35 -15.51 -2.17 -14.97
C GLY A 35 -15.60 -1.39 -13.65
N TYR A 36 -15.84 -2.05 -12.51
CA TYR A 36 -15.98 -1.40 -11.20
C TYR A 36 -15.04 -2.02 -10.14
N HIS A 37 -15.33 -1.83 -8.85
CA HIS A 37 -14.46 -2.26 -7.75
C HIS A 37 -14.74 -3.68 -7.24
N GLU A 38 -15.70 -4.40 -7.82
CA GLU A 38 -16.21 -5.70 -7.34
C GLU A 38 -15.11 -6.74 -7.14
N THR A 39 -14.04 -6.70 -7.93
CA THR A 39 -12.90 -7.62 -7.78
C THR A 39 -12.14 -7.39 -6.47
N TRP A 40 -12.07 -6.16 -5.98
CA TRP A 40 -11.33 -5.80 -4.77
C TRP A 40 -12.22 -5.57 -3.56
N LEU A 41 -13.52 -5.30 -3.74
CA LEU A 41 -14.48 -5.12 -2.66
C LEU A 41 -15.72 -5.99 -2.90
N ASN A 42 -15.75 -7.14 -2.22
CA ASN A 42 -16.87 -8.07 -2.19
C ASN A 42 -16.83 -8.93 -0.91
N GLN A 43 -17.79 -9.84 -0.74
CA GLN A 43 -17.93 -10.70 0.45
C GLN A 43 -16.70 -11.56 0.79
N THR A 44 -15.77 -11.78 -0.15
CA THR A 44 -14.57 -12.59 0.10
C THR A 44 -13.41 -11.80 0.70
N ASN A 45 -13.40 -10.47 0.52
CA ASN A 45 -12.28 -9.60 0.87
C ASN A 45 -12.68 -8.32 1.61
N ASP A 46 -13.97 -8.00 1.75
CA ASP A 46 -14.47 -6.82 2.46
C ASP A 46 -13.90 -6.64 3.88
N TRP A 47 -13.69 -7.75 4.59
CA TRP A 47 -13.17 -7.78 5.94
C TRP A 47 -11.78 -7.14 6.08
N ILE A 48 -10.98 -7.05 5.01
CA ILE A 48 -9.62 -6.49 5.07
C ILE A 48 -9.64 -4.98 5.31
N TYR A 49 -10.65 -4.28 4.77
CA TYR A 49 -10.59 -2.82 4.65
C TYR A 49 -10.66 -2.12 5.99
N ARG A 50 -11.49 -2.58 6.93
CA ARG A 50 -11.50 -2.04 8.29
C ARG A 50 -10.12 -2.11 8.96
N HIS A 51 -9.37 -3.19 8.71
CA HIS A 51 -8.05 -3.39 9.30
C HIS A 51 -6.99 -2.55 8.58
N LEU A 52 -7.08 -2.42 7.25
CA LEU A 52 -6.20 -1.55 6.48
C LEU A 52 -6.40 -0.07 6.83
N HIS A 53 -7.65 0.38 6.98
CA HIS A 53 -7.96 1.74 7.41
C HIS A 53 -7.45 2.01 8.82
N PHE A 54 -7.65 1.09 9.76
CA PHE A 54 -7.12 1.20 11.11
C PHE A 54 -5.58 1.25 11.11
N ALA A 55 -4.91 0.34 10.40
CA ALA A 55 -3.45 0.32 10.30
C ALA A 55 -2.88 1.58 9.65
N ALA A 56 -3.55 2.12 8.62
CA ALA A 56 -3.17 3.37 7.97
C ALA A 56 -3.31 4.56 8.93
N ALA A 57 -4.39 4.61 9.72
CA ALA A 57 -4.59 5.62 10.74
C ALA A 57 -3.48 5.58 11.81
N GLN A 58 -3.14 4.38 12.29
CA GLN A 58 -2.03 4.19 13.22
C GLN A 58 -0.71 4.66 12.63
N MET A 59 -0.46 4.42 11.34
CA MET A 59 0.77 4.87 10.68
C MET A 59 0.86 6.40 10.60
N VAL A 60 -0.25 7.07 10.27
CA VAL A 60 -0.33 8.54 10.28
C VAL A 60 -0.09 9.09 11.69
N GLU A 61 -0.71 8.49 12.72
CA GLU A 61 -0.50 8.87 14.12
C GLU A 61 0.97 8.73 14.54
N LEU A 62 1.60 7.59 14.22
CA LEU A 62 3.01 7.34 14.50
C LEU A 62 3.92 8.36 13.81
N ALA A 63 3.68 8.63 12.53
CA ALA A 63 4.49 9.56 11.75
C ALA A 63 4.38 11.00 12.25
N ASN A 64 3.18 11.42 12.67
CA ASN A 64 2.93 12.73 13.26
C ASN A 64 3.52 12.87 14.68
N SER A 65 3.49 11.80 15.47
CA SER A 65 3.98 11.81 16.86
C SER A 65 5.50 11.73 16.98
N HIS A 66 6.18 11.34 15.90
CA HIS A 66 7.63 11.17 15.87
C HIS A 66 8.22 11.94 14.68
N PRO A 67 8.21 13.28 14.66
CA PRO A 67 8.72 14.04 13.50
C PRO A 67 10.23 13.85 13.27
N GLU A 68 10.99 13.62 14.34
CA GLU A 68 12.46 13.59 14.34
C GLU A 68 13.00 12.24 14.85
N ALA A 69 12.37 11.12 14.46
CA ALA A 69 12.83 9.80 14.90
C ALA A 69 14.20 9.46 14.34
N TYR A 70 15.05 8.84 15.16
CA TYR A 70 16.39 8.39 14.80
C TYR A 70 16.67 6.95 15.27
N GLY A 71 17.78 6.38 14.79
CA GLY A 71 18.27 5.08 15.24
C GLY A 71 17.23 3.95 15.12
N LEU A 72 17.03 3.21 16.22
CA LEU A 72 16.14 2.05 16.26
C LEU A 72 14.67 2.44 16.05
N GLN A 73 14.22 3.56 16.60
CA GLN A 73 12.85 4.04 16.44
C GLN A 73 12.55 4.37 14.98
N ARG A 74 13.49 5.05 14.32
CA ARG A 74 13.41 5.35 12.88
C ARG A 74 13.26 4.08 12.04
N ARG A 75 14.10 3.08 12.30
CA ARG A 75 14.06 1.78 11.61
C ARG A 75 12.71 1.09 11.78
N ALA A 76 12.19 1.06 13.01
CA ALA A 76 10.88 0.47 13.30
C ALA A 76 9.74 1.19 12.58
N LEU A 77 9.77 2.53 12.53
CA LEU A 77 8.78 3.34 11.80
C LEU A 77 8.84 3.11 10.29
N ASP A 78 10.04 3.10 9.70
CA ASP A 78 10.21 2.80 8.28
C ASP A 78 9.75 1.36 7.95
N GLN A 79 10.04 0.39 8.83
CA GLN A 79 9.55 -0.98 8.64
C GLN A 79 8.02 -1.07 8.79
N ALA A 80 7.41 -0.34 9.73
CA ALA A 80 5.96 -0.30 9.87
C ALA A 80 5.28 0.24 8.60
N GLY A 81 5.87 1.28 7.99
CA GLY A 81 5.43 1.79 6.69
C GLY A 81 5.53 0.75 5.58
N ARG A 82 6.64 -0.01 5.49
CA ARG A 82 6.79 -1.11 4.51
C ARG A 82 5.74 -2.20 4.71
N GLU A 83 5.52 -2.64 5.95
CA GLU A 83 4.48 -3.64 6.26
C GLU A 83 3.09 -3.14 5.87
N LEU A 84 2.78 -1.85 6.06
CA LEU A 84 1.52 -1.26 5.63
C LEU A 84 1.36 -1.28 4.11
N VAL A 85 2.37 -0.84 3.35
CA VAL A 85 2.35 -0.90 1.87
C VAL A 85 2.16 -2.33 1.39
N LEU A 86 2.87 -3.29 1.99
CA LEU A 86 2.72 -4.71 1.67
C LEU A 86 1.30 -5.20 1.99
N ALA A 87 0.72 -4.82 3.13
CA ALA A 87 -0.66 -5.17 3.48
C ALA A 87 -1.68 -4.57 2.50
N GLN A 88 -1.40 -3.40 1.93
CA GLN A 88 -2.27 -2.66 1.00
C GLN A 88 -2.20 -3.14 -0.45
N SER A 89 -1.36 -4.14 -0.78
CA SER A 89 -1.35 -4.66 -2.15
C SER A 89 -2.73 -5.16 -2.58
N SER A 90 -3.20 -4.66 -3.72
CA SER A 90 -4.47 -5.08 -4.34
C SER A 90 -4.45 -6.54 -4.78
N ASP A 91 -3.26 -7.14 -4.95
CA ASP A 91 -3.11 -8.54 -5.33
C ASP A 91 -3.75 -9.47 -4.31
N TRP A 92 -3.74 -9.13 -3.01
CA TRP A 92 -4.35 -9.96 -1.99
C TRP A 92 -5.86 -10.09 -2.18
N ALA A 93 -6.54 -8.95 -2.35
CA ALA A 93 -7.98 -8.93 -2.60
C ALA A 93 -8.32 -9.59 -3.95
N PHE A 94 -7.48 -9.41 -4.97
CA PHE A 94 -7.61 -10.07 -6.27
C PHE A 94 -7.49 -11.60 -6.19
N MET A 95 -6.48 -12.12 -5.48
CA MET A 95 -6.26 -13.56 -5.29
C MET A 95 -7.40 -14.19 -4.48
N MET A 96 -7.94 -13.48 -3.47
CA MET A 96 -9.13 -13.90 -2.73
C MET A 96 -10.36 -13.97 -3.66
N SER A 97 -10.58 -12.94 -4.48
CA SER A 97 -11.74 -12.85 -5.38
C SER A 97 -11.69 -13.87 -6.53
N THR A 98 -10.51 -14.15 -7.07
CA THR A 98 -10.33 -15.09 -8.20
C THR A 98 -10.13 -16.54 -7.75
N ARG A 99 -10.09 -16.80 -6.44
CA ARG A 99 -9.98 -18.14 -5.82
C ARG A 99 -8.75 -18.96 -6.25
N THR A 100 -7.67 -18.30 -6.63
CA THR A 100 -6.45 -18.98 -7.10
C THR A 100 -5.57 -19.46 -5.95
N THR A 101 -5.10 -18.54 -5.09
CA THR A 101 -4.20 -18.81 -3.96
C THR A 101 -4.71 -18.20 -2.65
N VAL A 102 -6.01 -18.41 -2.35
CA VAL A 102 -6.73 -17.74 -1.24
C VAL A 102 -6.01 -17.86 0.10
N ASN A 103 -5.60 -19.06 0.51
CA ASN A 103 -4.95 -19.27 1.81
C ASN A 103 -3.63 -18.50 1.93
N TYR A 104 -2.89 -18.38 0.84
CA TYR A 104 -1.66 -17.60 0.78
C TYR A 104 -1.97 -16.11 0.94
N ALA A 105 -2.94 -15.58 0.18
CA ALA A 105 -3.36 -14.19 0.28
C ALA A 105 -3.85 -13.84 1.71
N LEU A 106 -4.71 -14.67 2.29
CA LEU A 106 -5.19 -14.49 3.67
C LEU A 106 -4.04 -14.45 4.68
N SER A 107 -3.10 -15.40 4.56
CA SER A 107 -1.93 -15.47 5.44
C SER A 107 -1.03 -14.23 5.31
N ARG A 108 -0.76 -13.79 4.08
CA ARG A 108 0.06 -12.59 3.80
C ARG A 108 -0.58 -11.32 4.34
N THR A 109 -1.84 -11.07 4.03
CA THR A 109 -2.57 -9.88 4.53
C THR A 109 -2.57 -9.83 6.06
N LYS A 110 -2.92 -10.95 6.72
CA LYS A 110 -2.95 -11.02 8.19
C LYS A 110 -1.57 -10.84 8.81
N SER A 111 -0.54 -11.43 8.20
CA SER A 111 0.84 -11.33 8.70
C SER A 111 1.32 -9.88 8.65
N HIS A 112 1.18 -9.20 7.50
CA HIS A 112 1.61 -7.81 7.36
C HIS A 112 0.84 -6.87 8.29
N LEU A 113 -0.50 -7.02 8.39
CA LEU A 113 -1.30 -6.26 9.36
C LEU A 113 -0.84 -6.48 10.80
N SER A 114 -0.60 -7.74 11.19
CA SER A 114 -0.13 -8.07 12.54
C SER A 114 1.24 -7.46 12.83
N ASN A 115 2.13 -7.44 11.83
CA ASN A 115 3.44 -6.80 11.97
C ASN A 115 3.33 -5.29 12.16
N VAL A 116 2.46 -4.59 11.40
CA VAL A 116 2.20 -3.16 11.60
C VAL A 116 1.72 -2.89 13.03
N LEU A 117 0.74 -3.67 13.51
CA LEU A 117 0.20 -3.50 14.85
C LEU A 117 1.23 -3.78 15.95
N LYS A 118 2.04 -4.83 15.78
CA LYS A 118 3.10 -5.17 16.73
C LYS A 118 4.19 -4.08 16.77
N LEU A 119 4.64 -3.57 15.62
CA LEU A 119 5.57 -2.45 15.56
C LEU A 119 4.97 -1.19 16.20
N THR A 120 3.70 -0.91 15.92
CA THR A 120 2.99 0.23 16.52
C THR A 120 2.99 0.15 18.05
N ALA A 121 2.65 -1.01 18.61
CA ALA A 121 2.68 -1.22 20.05
C ALA A 121 4.10 -1.04 20.61
N GLN A 122 5.10 -1.70 20.03
CA GLN A 122 6.50 -1.61 20.48
C GLN A 122 7.04 -0.17 20.43
N ILE A 123 6.69 0.60 19.40
CA ILE A 123 7.10 2.01 19.27
C ILE A 123 6.43 2.86 20.35
N LYS A 124 5.11 2.70 20.56
CA LYS A 124 4.34 3.45 21.58
C LYS A 124 4.78 3.13 23.01
N GLU A 125 5.13 1.88 23.27
CA GLU A 125 5.63 1.41 24.57
C GLU A 125 7.13 1.69 24.77
N ASN A 126 7.82 2.21 23.74
CA ASN A 126 9.25 2.44 23.72
C ASN A 126 10.08 1.18 24.06
N HIS A 127 9.60 0.02 23.62
CA HIS A 127 10.20 -1.30 23.85
C HIS A 127 10.30 -2.07 22.53
N ILE A 128 11.21 -1.63 21.67
CA ILE A 128 11.43 -2.24 20.35
C ILE A 128 12.33 -3.46 20.48
N ASP A 129 11.84 -4.60 20.00
CA ASP A 129 12.63 -5.83 19.87
C ASP A 129 13.49 -5.73 18.60
N GLU A 130 14.75 -5.33 18.77
CA GLU A 130 15.69 -5.15 17.66
C GLU A 130 15.98 -6.46 16.90
N GLY A 131 15.99 -7.60 17.59
CA GLY A 131 16.22 -8.90 16.96
C GLY A 131 15.07 -9.27 16.03
N TRP A 132 13.85 -9.13 16.52
CA TRP A 132 12.65 -9.33 15.70
C TRP A 132 12.56 -8.32 14.56
N LEU A 133 12.82 -7.03 14.81
CA LEU A 133 12.83 -6.00 13.77
C LEU A 133 13.83 -6.34 12.66
N SER A 134 15.06 -6.72 13.00
CA SER A 134 16.09 -7.06 12.03
C SER A 134 15.70 -8.28 11.18
N SER A 135 15.04 -9.27 11.81
CA SER A 135 14.50 -10.43 11.08
C SER A 135 13.39 -10.02 10.09
N LEU A 136 12.56 -9.06 10.49
CA LEU A 136 11.46 -8.54 9.67
C LEU A 136 11.99 -7.70 8.51
N GLU A 137 12.96 -6.82 8.76
CA GLU A 137 13.67 -6.02 7.76
C GLU A 137 14.33 -6.93 6.72
N SER A 138 14.93 -8.05 7.14
CA SER A 138 15.53 -9.02 6.21
C SER A 138 14.48 -9.71 5.33
N LYS A 139 13.36 -10.13 5.94
CA LYS A 139 12.28 -10.85 5.25
C LYS A 139 11.47 -9.97 4.30
N ASN A 140 11.19 -8.73 4.70
CA ASN A 140 10.30 -7.79 4.02
C ASN A 140 11.06 -6.49 3.69
N ASN A 141 12.10 -6.63 2.86
CA ASN A 141 13.09 -5.58 2.55
C ASN A 141 12.75 -4.70 1.33
N ILE A 142 11.54 -4.81 0.77
CA ILE A 142 11.15 -4.02 -0.40
C ILE A 142 11.04 -2.53 -0.01
N PHE A 143 11.48 -1.63 -0.90
CA PHE A 143 11.59 -0.19 -0.66
C PHE A 143 12.56 0.16 0.48
N PRO A 144 13.87 -0.07 0.30
CA PRO A 144 14.87 0.23 1.34
C PRO A 144 14.90 1.71 1.72
N ARG A 145 14.47 2.60 0.81
CA ARG A 145 14.38 4.05 1.01
C ARG A 145 12.99 4.55 1.42
N LEU A 146 12.06 3.66 1.78
CA LEU A 146 10.78 4.09 2.32
C LEU A 146 11.05 4.98 3.55
N ASN A 147 10.39 6.14 3.57
CA ASN A 147 10.51 7.11 4.64
C ASN A 147 9.15 7.25 5.33
N TYR A 148 9.08 6.88 6.61
CA TYR A 148 7.84 6.96 7.39
C TYR A 148 7.25 8.38 7.44
N SER A 149 8.07 9.42 7.25
CA SER A 149 7.58 10.81 7.27
C SER A 149 6.62 11.12 6.12
N TRP A 150 6.58 10.31 5.07
CA TRP A 150 5.58 10.46 3.98
C TRP A 150 4.13 10.24 4.46
N TYR A 151 3.95 9.60 5.62
CA TYR A 151 2.64 9.42 6.25
C TYR A 151 2.23 10.60 7.13
N GLN A 152 3.07 11.61 7.31
CA GLN A 152 2.70 12.81 8.05
C GLN A 152 1.56 13.53 7.35
N SER A 153 0.53 13.88 8.11
CA SER A 153 -0.66 14.52 7.58
C SER A 153 -1.35 15.37 8.63
N HIS A 154 -1.83 16.54 8.24
CA HIS A 154 -2.71 17.37 9.07
C HIS A 154 -4.14 16.83 9.14
N TYR A 155 -4.49 15.88 8.27
CA TYR A 155 -5.80 15.24 8.27
C TYR A 155 -5.93 14.30 9.48
N ARG A 156 -6.84 14.62 10.39
CA ARG A 156 -7.27 13.73 11.47
C ARG A 156 -8.45 12.91 10.95
N PRO A 157 -8.29 11.59 10.72
CA PRO A 157 -9.41 10.78 10.28
C PRO A 157 -10.42 10.63 11.43
N ASP A 158 -11.66 11.08 11.20
CA ASP A 158 -12.79 10.81 12.09
C ASP A 158 -13.21 9.35 11.90
N PHE A 159 -12.91 8.51 12.89
CA PHE A 159 -13.47 7.17 12.99
C PHE A 159 -14.47 7.17 14.15
N SER A 160 -15.58 7.88 13.97
CA SER A 160 -16.76 7.81 14.84
C SER A 160 -17.57 6.54 14.56
#